data_AF-A0A3B8VAB9-F1
#
_entry.id   AF-A0A3B8VAB9-F1
#
_cell.length_a   1.000
_cell.length_b   1.000
_cell.length_c   1.000
_cell.angle_alpha   90.00
_cell.angle_beta   90.00
_cell.angle_gamma   90.00
#
_symmetry.space_group_name_H-M   'P 1'
#
loop_
_entity.id
_entity.type
_entity.pdbx_description
1 polymer ?
#
loop_
_entity_poly.entity_id
_entity_poly.type
_entity_poly.pdbx_seq_one_letter_code
_entity_poly.pdbx_strand_id
1 'polypeptide(L)'
;MDEIKKIPKEKFEFAAPQDFTHERSLQTKPVGYFRDAFRRFCRNKGSVAAACIILLLLLFAAIAPFFTPYSVDYSDPYFTFTLPRNSLFANTSFWDGSSKEEMNEEAFMRYYAMGLESGHNAVKNQQYEISEESGSKMYRFRLDSYQKTGAVYLRLNNDEYLNLQAYQNESGKQVLYPTVASADRPAAIQDKTDANYYYRTQRVNGRTQTVYDENGNVIPVYKSHAAGETKPDNYESLRIAEPEGVEYEYAIPVDTGWEVRVNYYEYYVYNHTYVLKDGISEPSFLFGTTQTGQDIFTALASGARFSFIFSILVASVNLFVGAIYGAIEGYYGGKTDLIMERISDILSAVPFMIVITLLQLYMGSSSQMLILFIAFFLTGWISIASTTRMQFYRYKNQEYVLAARTLGAKDGRLMFKHIFPNALGTLITSSVLVIPGMIYSETNLSYLGIINLSSGNLTSVGTLLASGQPYLSTFPHIILFPSVFLALLMLSFNLFGNGLRDAFNPSLRGSD
;
A
#
# COMPACT_ATOMS: atom_id res chain seq x y z
N MET A 1 -11.53 90.33 3.16
CA MET A 1 -10.66 89.18 3.53
C MET A 1 -9.38 89.35 2.72
N ASP A 2 -8.57 90.35 3.07
CA ASP A 2 -7.43 90.85 2.27
C ASP A 2 -6.08 90.64 2.97
N GLU A 3 -5.92 89.52 3.69
CA GLU A 3 -4.68 89.20 4.42
C GLU A 3 -4.09 87.84 4.03
N ILE A 4 -4.09 87.49 2.74
CA ILE A 4 -3.30 86.36 2.23
C ILE A 4 -2.46 86.81 1.04
N LYS A 5 -1.64 87.85 1.22
CA LYS A 5 -0.59 88.22 0.28
C LYS A 5 0.65 88.67 1.02
N LYS A 6 1.43 87.70 1.50
CA LYS A 6 2.90 87.66 1.58
C LYS A 6 3.31 86.50 2.49
N ILE A 7 3.37 85.30 1.93
CA ILE A 7 4.10 84.21 2.57
C ILE A 7 5.59 84.57 2.42
N PRO A 8 6.37 84.69 3.52
CA PRO A 8 7.79 85.04 3.45
C PRO A 8 8.56 84.05 2.57
N LYS A 9 9.54 84.55 1.79
CA LYS A 9 10.35 83.72 0.89
C LYS A 9 11.10 82.60 1.64
N GLU A 10 11.42 82.82 2.92
CA GLU A 10 12.08 81.82 3.77
C GLU A 10 11.24 80.54 3.97
N LYS A 11 9.90 80.62 3.86
CA LYS A 11 9.02 79.44 3.96
C LYS A 11 8.98 78.58 2.68
N PHE A 12 9.64 79.04 1.62
CA PHE A 12 9.82 78.32 0.35
C PHE A 12 11.29 77.93 0.12
N GLU A 13 12.14 78.05 1.14
CA GLU A 13 13.43 77.37 1.09
C GLU A 13 13.19 75.86 1.08
N PHE A 14 13.87 75.16 0.17
CA PHE A 14 13.86 73.70 0.20
C PHE A 14 14.27 73.28 1.61
N ALA A 15 13.45 72.47 2.27
CA ALA A 15 13.85 71.80 3.51
C ALA A 15 15.26 71.24 3.29
N ALA A 16 16.16 71.46 4.27
CA ALA A 16 17.55 71.02 4.21
C ALA A 16 17.59 69.64 3.53
N PRO A 17 18.48 69.44 2.53
CA PRO A 17 18.47 68.23 1.71
C PRO A 17 18.34 67.05 2.65
N GLN A 18 17.24 66.33 2.52
CA GLN A 18 16.85 65.25 3.42
C GLN A 18 18.11 64.43 3.66
N ASP A 19 18.53 64.30 4.92
CA ASP A 19 19.86 63.78 5.24
C ASP A 19 19.94 62.29 4.83
N PHE A 20 20.33 62.06 3.58
CA PHE A 20 20.46 60.74 2.97
C PHE A 20 21.68 59.99 3.51
N THR A 21 22.46 60.57 4.44
CA THR A 21 23.59 59.89 5.08
C THR A 21 23.15 58.63 5.85
N HIS A 22 21.88 58.57 6.25
CA HIS A 22 21.26 57.38 6.86
C HIS A 22 20.44 56.53 5.88
N GLU A 23 20.22 56.96 4.64
CA GLU A 23 19.65 56.11 3.60
C GLU A 23 20.72 55.16 3.07
N ARG A 24 20.84 54.01 3.75
CA ARG A 24 21.52 52.86 3.16
C ARG A 24 20.73 52.45 1.93
N SER A 25 21.33 52.57 0.75
CA SER A 25 20.78 51.91 -0.44
C SER A 25 20.59 50.43 -0.09
N LEU A 26 19.36 49.92 -0.26
CA LEU A 26 19.05 48.51 -0.08
C LEU A 26 19.82 47.74 -1.17
N GLN A 27 21.09 47.43 -0.92
CA GLN A 27 21.92 46.55 -1.73
C GLN A 27 21.50 45.09 -1.52
N THR A 28 20.20 44.80 -1.55
CA THR A 28 19.75 43.42 -1.65
C THR A 28 19.79 43.07 -3.12
N LYS A 29 20.60 42.07 -3.50
CA LYS A 29 20.53 41.50 -4.86
C LYS A 29 19.06 41.19 -5.17
N PRO A 30 18.49 41.65 -6.29
CA PRO A 30 17.10 41.35 -6.63
C PRO A 30 16.95 39.83 -6.75
N VAL A 31 16.18 39.24 -5.84
CA VAL A 31 15.88 37.80 -5.83
C VAL A 31 14.57 37.60 -6.59
N GLY A 32 14.57 36.70 -7.59
CA GLY A 32 13.34 36.36 -8.31
C GLY A 32 12.27 35.77 -7.38
N TYR A 33 10.99 35.95 -7.73
CA TYR A 33 9.82 35.53 -6.93
C TYR A 33 9.93 34.08 -6.43
N PHE A 34 10.23 33.14 -7.32
CA PHE A 34 10.36 31.73 -6.99
C PHE A 34 11.56 31.40 -6.10
N ARG A 35 12.67 32.13 -6.26
CA ARG A 35 13.88 31.93 -5.44
C ARG A 35 13.68 32.45 -4.02
N ASP A 36 12.95 33.55 -3.86
CA ASP A 36 12.52 34.07 -2.55
C ASP A 36 11.54 33.10 -1.86
N ALA A 37 10.52 32.64 -2.58
CA ALA A 37 9.58 31.63 -2.07
C ALA A 37 10.32 30.33 -1.64
N PHE A 38 11.21 29.79 -2.47
CA PHE A 38 11.99 28.60 -2.13
C PHE A 38 12.84 28.80 -0.86
N ARG A 39 13.45 29.98 -0.69
CA ARG A 39 14.24 30.28 0.51
C ARG A 39 13.37 30.28 1.78
N ARG A 40 12.17 30.84 1.70
CA ARG A 40 11.19 30.84 2.82
C ARG A 40 10.71 29.44 3.14
N PHE A 41 10.40 28.65 2.10
CA PHE A 41 10.04 27.25 2.26
C PHE A 41 11.14 26.47 3.00
N CYS A 42 12.40 26.61 2.58
CA CYS A 42 13.54 25.95 3.23
C CYS A 42 13.80 26.42 4.67
N ARG A 43 13.34 27.62 5.06
CA ARG A 43 13.44 28.11 6.44
C ARG A 43 12.46 27.40 7.38
N ASN A 44 11.33 26.92 6.86
CA ASN A 44 10.36 26.13 7.62
C ASN A 44 10.81 24.66 7.71
N LYS A 45 11.49 24.31 8.81
CA LYS A 45 12.00 22.95 9.05
C LYS A 45 10.92 21.87 8.97
N GLY A 46 9.70 22.16 9.45
CA GLY A 46 8.59 21.20 9.40
C GLY A 46 8.15 20.89 7.97
N SER A 47 8.04 21.93 7.13
CA SER A 47 7.66 21.76 5.73
C SER A 47 8.77 21.10 4.90
N VAL A 48 10.04 21.33 5.23
CA VAL A 48 11.18 20.62 4.61
C VAL A 48 11.17 19.14 4.97
N ALA A 49 11.00 18.79 6.26
CA ALA A 49 10.91 17.40 6.69
C ALA A 49 9.73 16.68 6.02
N ALA A 50 8.57 17.35 5.93
CA ALA A 50 7.41 16.85 5.23
C ALA A 50 7.66 16.63 3.72
N ALA A 51 8.37 17.54 3.05
CA ALA A 51 8.77 17.36 1.66
C ALA A 51 9.67 16.12 1.47
N CYS A 52 10.60 15.88 2.40
CA CYS A 52 11.44 14.69 2.39
C CYS A 52 10.61 13.41 2.56
N ILE A 53 9.63 13.39 3.46
CA ILE A 53 8.74 12.24 3.65
C ILE A 53 7.90 11.99 2.39
N ILE A 54 7.30 13.03 1.79
CA ILE A 54 6.56 12.89 0.52
C ILE A 54 7.47 12.32 -0.58
N LEU A 55 8.71 12.80 -0.67
CA LEU A 55 9.68 12.28 -1.64
C LEU A 55 9.97 10.79 -1.38
N LEU A 56 10.16 10.38 -0.12
CA LEU A 56 10.33 8.97 0.23
C LEU A 56 9.11 8.12 -0.12
N LEU A 57 7.89 8.62 0.09
CA LEU A 57 6.65 7.92 -0.28
C LEU A 57 6.49 7.82 -1.81
N LEU A 58 6.86 8.86 -2.55
CA LEU A 58 6.90 8.85 -4.01
C LEU A 58 7.94 7.85 -4.54
N LEU A 59 9.13 7.83 -3.93
CA LEU A 59 10.17 6.87 -4.26
C LEU A 59 9.71 5.45 -3.93
N PHE A 60 9.09 5.22 -2.77
CA PHE A 60 8.48 3.93 -2.44
C PHE A 60 7.47 3.50 -3.52
N ALA A 61 6.52 4.37 -3.88
CA ALA A 61 5.52 4.07 -4.91
C ALA A 61 6.15 3.80 -6.29
N ALA A 62 7.20 4.52 -6.67
CA ALA A 62 7.84 4.38 -7.98
C ALA A 62 8.79 3.19 -8.05
N ILE A 63 9.54 2.93 -6.98
CA ILE A 63 10.71 2.07 -6.97
C ILE A 63 10.41 0.70 -6.34
N ALA A 64 9.61 0.64 -5.27
CA ALA A 64 9.34 -0.60 -4.56
C ALA A 64 8.81 -1.75 -5.46
N PRO A 65 7.94 -1.51 -6.47
CA PRO A 65 7.48 -2.57 -7.36
C PRO A 65 8.59 -3.21 -8.21
N PHE A 66 9.77 -2.58 -8.33
CA PHE A 66 10.92 -3.16 -9.03
C PHE A 66 11.82 -4.02 -8.14
N PHE A 67 11.68 -3.90 -6.81
CA PHE A 67 12.43 -4.69 -5.83
C PHE A 67 11.62 -5.88 -5.30
N THR A 68 10.33 -5.91 -5.56
CA THR A 68 9.46 -7.03 -5.18
C THR A 68 9.52 -8.11 -6.23
N PRO A 69 9.76 -9.38 -5.84
CA PRO A 69 9.73 -10.48 -6.79
C PRO A 69 8.29 -10.88 -7.18
N TYR A 70 7.30 -10.39 -6.43
CA TYR A 70 5.89 -10.69 -6.63
C TYR A 70 5.20 -9.65 -7.52
N SER A 71 4.21 -10.11 -8.28
CA SER A 71 3.25 -9.23 -8.95
C SER A 71 2.10 -8.88 -8.01
N VAL A 72 1.30 -7.88 -8.37
CA VAL A 72 0.17 -7.42 -7.53
C VAL A 72 -0.96 -8.45 -7.52
N ASP A 73 -1.17 -9.14 -8.62
CA ASP A 73 -2.18 -10.19 -8.81
C ASP A 73 -1.75 -11.54 -8.20
N TYR A 74 -0.48 -11.70 -7.85
CA TYR A 74 0.02 -12.89 -7.20
C TYR A 74 -0.60 -13.08 -5.80
N SER A 75 -1.13 -14.27 -5.56
CA SER A 75 -1.73 -14.65 -4.29
C SER A 75 -1.53 -16.15 -4.06
N ASP A 76 -1.06 -16.51 -2.87
CA ASP A 76 -0.78 -17.89 -2.51
C ASP A 76 -1.73 -18.39 -1.41
N PRO A 77 -2.58 -19.40 -1.66
CA PRO A 77 -3.61 -19.82 -0.71
C PRO A 77 -3.05 -20.52 0.55
N TYR A 78 -1.77 -20.87 0.57
CA TYR A 78 -1.12 -21.56 1.68
C TYR A 78 -0.26 -20.62 2.53
N PHE A 79 0.21 -19.49 1.97
CA PHE A 79 0.85 -18.41 2.71
C PHE A 79 -0.14 -17.31 3.12
N THR A 80 -1.25 -17.70 3.74
CA THR A 80 -2.27 -16.74 4.24
C THR A 80 -1.92 -16.24 5.64
N PHE A 81 -2.18 -14.95 5.90
CA PHE A 81 -1.87 -14.30 7.18
C PHE A 81 -0.41 -14.52 7.61
N THR A 82 0.51 -14.49 6.66
CA THR A 82 1.94 -14.69 6.90
C THR A 82 2.50 -13.42 7.54
N LEU A 83 3.30 -13.57 8.58
CA LEU A 83 3.81 -12.43 9.33
C LEU A 83 4.97 -11.75 8.59
N PRO A 84 5.21 -10.46 8.87
CA PRO A 84 6.35 -9.73 8.31
C PRO A 84 7.68 -10.43 8.63
N ARG A 85 8.47 -10.70 7.59
CA ARG A 85 9.80 -11.31 7.71
C ARG A 85 10.84 -10.53 6.92
N ASN A 86 12.02 -10.38 7.52
CA ASN A 86 13.18 -9.79 6.85
C ASN A 86 14.43 -10.54 7.29
N SER A 87 15.30 -10.87 6.34
CA SER A 87 16.55 -11.61 6.59
C SER A 87 17.49 -10.89 7.57
N LEU A 88 17.49 -9.55 7.58
CA LEU A 88 18.31 -8.74 8.50
C LEU A 88 17.89 -8.91 9.97
N PHE A 89 16.62 -9.24 10.22
CA PHE A 89 16.05 -9.35 11.56
C PHE A 89 15.73 -10.80 11.95
N ALA A 90 16.13 -11.79 11.15
CA ALA A 90 15.79 -13.20 11.34
C ALA A 90 16.24 -13.77 12.72
N ASN A 91 17.36 -13.27 13.25
CA ASN A 91 17.91 -13.67 14.56
C ASN A 91 17.35 -12.86 15.73
N THR A 92 16.45 -11.91 15.46
CA THR A 92 15.81 -11.09 16.50
C THR A 92 14.39 -11.59 16.74
N SER A 93 13.76 -11.18 17.84
CA SER A 93 12.34 -11.45 18.09
C SER A 93 11.39 -10.46 17.41
N PHE A 94 11.93 -9.62 16.53
CA PHE A 94 11.21 -8.57 15.81
C PHE A 94 11.30 -8.89 14.32
N TRP A 95 10.18 -8.92 13.60
CA TRP A 95 10.19 -9.06 12.14
C TRP A 95 10.84 -10.35 11.61
N ASP A 96 10.71 -11.42 12.39
CA ASP A 96 11.26 -12.74 12.09
C ASP A 96 10.21 -13.74 11.58
N GLY A 97 9.02 -13.25 11.21
CA GLY A 97 7.93 -14.07 10.69
C GLY A 97 7.24 -14.96 11.73
N SER A 98 7.46 -14.77 13.04
CA SER A 98 6.91 -15.65 14.08
C SER A 98 6.13 -14.93 15.19
N SER A 99 4.99 -15.48 15.59
CA SER A 99 4.15 -14.98 16.71
C SER A 99 4.32 -15.85 17.95
N LYS A 100 4.03 -15.29 19.13
CA LYS A 100 3.89 -16.07 20.36
C LYS A 100 2.48 -16.64 20.40
N GLU A 101 2.38 -17.94 20.59
CA GLU A 101 1.12 -18.67 20.67
C GLU A 101 1.04 -19.45 21.97
N GLU A 102 -0.17 -19.63 22.47
CA GLU A 102 -0.48 -20.46 23.64
C GLU A 102 -1.63 -21.40 23.29
N MET A 103 -1.35 -22.70 23.26
CA MET A 103 -2.29 -23.71 22.77
C MET A 103 -2.38 -24.90 23.72
N ASN A 104 -3.46 -25.69 23.59
CA ASN A 104 -3.55 -26.98 24.28
C ASN A 104 -2.56 -27.99 23.66
N GLU A 105 -2.36 -29.12 24.35
CA GLU A 105 -1.45 -30.18 23.90
C GLU A 105 -1.78 -30.66 22.47
N GLU A 106 -3.06 -30.89 22.16
CA GLU A 106 -3.51 -31.37 20.85
C GLU A 106 -3.06 -30.44 19.70
N ALA A 107 -3.34 -29.14 19.81
CA ALA A 107 -3.00 -28.17 18.78
C ALA A 107 -1.49 -27.87 18.73
N PHE A 108 -0.81 -27.91 19.88
CA PHE A 108 0.66 -27.81 19.93
C PHE A 108 1.32 -28.96 19.19
N MET A 109 0.89 -30.20 19.45
CA MET A 109 1.49 -31.40 18.86
C MET A 109 1.35 -31.44 17.34
N ARG A 110 0.25 -30.91 16.80
CA ARG A 110 0.08 -30.73 15.35
C ARG A 110 1.26 -29.95 14.74
N TYR A 111 1.71 -28.86 15.36
CA TYR A 111 2.83 -28.05 14.85
C TYR A 111 4.20 -28.62 15.22
N TYR A 112 4.33 -29.17 16.43
CA TYR A 112 5.59 -29.73 16.92
C TYR A 112 6.03 -30.95 16.08
N ALA A 113 5.06 -31.82 15.74
CA ALA A 113 5.31 -33.00 14.92
C ALA A 113 5.79 -32.68 13.49
N MET A 114 5.38 -31.54 12.90
CA MET A 114 5.85 -31.13 11.56
C MET A 114 7.39 -31.04 11.52
N GLY A 115 8.00 -30.47 12.57
CA GLY A 115 9.45 -30.33 12.66
C GLY A 115 10.15 -31.65 13.00
N LEU A 116 9.48 -32.59 13.68
CA LEU A 116 10.04 -33.92 13.95
C LEU A 116 10.18 -34.74 12.67
N GLU A 117 9.23 -34.61 11.75
CA GLU A 117 9.25 -35.33 10.47
C GLU A 117 10.16 -34.68 9.44
N SER A 118 9.96 -33.38 9.19
CA SER A 118 10.56 -32.71 8.03
C SER A 118 11.81 -31.90 8.35
N GLY A 119 12.10 -31.68 9.64
CA GLY A 119 13.10 -30.69 10.08
C GLY A 119 12.67 -29.23 9.87
N HIS A 120 11.54 -28.98 9.17
CA HIS A 120 10.94 -27.66 9.05
C HIS A 120 10.12 -27.34 10.29
N ASN A 121 10.72 -26.55 11.16
CA ASN A 121 10.20 -26.27 12.49
C ASN A 121 9.11 -25.18 12.44
N ALA A 122 7.83 -25.59 12.45
CA ALA A 122 6.71 -24.67 12.68
C ALA A 122 6.76 -24.07 14.10
N VAL A 123 7.07 -24.91 15.10
CA VAL A 123 7.47 -24.44 16.44
C VAL A 123 8.92 -23.98 16.35
N LYS A 124 9.16 -22.68 16.43
CA LYS A 124 10.49 -22.08 16.22
C LYS A 124 11.54 -22.75 17.13
N ASN A 125 12.58 -23.30 16.51
CA ASN A 125 13.67 -24.05 17.16
C ASN A 125 13.22 -25.25 18.02
N GLN A 126 11.99 -25.75 17.84
CA GLN A 126 11.37 -26.78 18.69
C GLN A 126 11.36 -26.41 20.19
N GLN A 127 11.36 -25.10 20.50
CA GLN A 127 11.35 -24.59 21.86
C GLN A 127 9.94 -24.24 22.31
N TYR A 128 9.57 -24.68 23.51
CA TYR A 128 8.29 -24.42 24.13
C TYR A 128 8.41 -24.39 25.66
N GLU A 129 7.45 -23.73 26.29
CA GLU A 129 7.27 -23.66 27.73
C GLU A 129 5.91 -24.26 28.10
N ILE A 130 5.85 -25.03 29.18
CA ILE A 130 4.61 -25.60 29.68
C ILE A 130 4.13 -24.73 30.84
N SER A 131 2.89 -24.26 30.76
CA SER A 131 2.16 -23.61 31.85
C SER A 131 1.01 -24.50 32.28
N GLU A 132 0.88 -24.74 33.58
CA GLU A 132 -0.23 -25.51 34.13
C GLU A 132 -1.16 -24.58 34.91
N GLU A 133 -2.36 -24.36 34.38
CA GLU A 133 -3.35 -23.47 34.98
C GLU A 133 -4.66 -24.25 35.17
N SER A 134 -5.14 -24.33 36.42
CA SER A 134 -6.40 -25.02 36.77
C SER A 134 -6.51 -26.48 36.27
N GLY A 135 -5.39 -27.21 36.25
CA GLY A 135 -5.34 -28.63 35.84
C GLY A 135 -5.34 -28.88 34.33
N SER A 136 -5.23 -27.82 33.51
CA SER A 136 -5.03 -27.91 32.06
C SER A 136 -3.63 -27.46 31.68
N LYS A 137 -2.91 -28.29 30.92
CA LYS A 137 -1.58 -27.95 30.39
C LYS A 137 -1.73 -27.09 29.14
N MET A 138 -1.10 -25.92 29.16
CA MET A 138 -0.99 -25.00 28.02
C MET A 138 0.46 -24.92 27.59
N TYR A 139 0.69 -24.96 26.28
CA TYR A 139 2.00 -24.92 25.66
C TYR A 139 2.21 -23.54 25.05
N ARG A 140 3.19 -22.81 25.55
CA ARG A 140 3.60 -21.50 25.04
C ARG A 140 4.81 -21.67 24.15
N PHE A 141 4.72 -21.20 22.92
CA PHE A 141 5.80 -21.33 21.94
C PHE A 141 5.75 -20.21 20.92
N ARG A 142 6.79 -20.13 20.07
CA ARG A 142 6.79 -19.22 18.92
C ARG A 142 6.44 -19.99 17.66
N LEU A 143 5.37 -19.60 16.98
CA LEU A 143 4.91 -20.22 15.74
C LEU A 143 5.47 -19.46 14.54
N ASP A 144 6.21 -20.14 13.66
CA ASP A 144 6.68 -19.58 12.40
C ASP A 144 5.58 -19.62 11.35
N SER A 145 5.16 -18.43 10.88
CA SER A 145 4.08 -18.28 9.92
C SER A 145 4.38 -18.84 8.52
N TYR A 146 5.65 -19.06 8.17
CA TYR A 146 6.06 -19.64 6.90
C TYR A 146 6.08 -21.17 6.94
N GLN A 147 6.24 -21.75 8.13
CA GLN A 147 6.30 -23.21 8.33
C GLN A 147 5.00 -23.78 8.92
N LYS A 148 4.08 -22.94 9.42
CA LYS A 148 2.81 -23.37 10.04
C LYS A 148 1.90 -24.21 9.12
N THR A 149 2.05 -24.06 7.80
CA THR A 149 1.27 -24.85 6.82
C THR A 149 1.74 -26.30 6.78
N GLY A 150 3.05 -26.51 6.93
CA GLY A 150 3.66 -27.83 6.93
C GLY A 150 3.43 -28.60 5.64
N ALA A 151 2.98 -29.85 5.78
CA ALA A 151 2.66 -30.74 4.67
C ALA A 151 1.25 -30.49 4.13
N VAL A 152 1.09 -30.68 2.82
CA VAL A 152 -0.20 -30.59 2.12
C VAL A 152 -0.35 -31.74 1.11
N TYR A 153 -1.60 -32.16 0.87
CA TYR A 153 -1.89 -33.08 -0.22
C TYR A 153 -2.09 -32.30 -1.52
N LEU A 154 -1.31 -32.63 -2.55
CA LEU A 154 -1.45 -32.07 -3.90
C LEU A 154 -1.77 -33.18 -4.89
N ARG A 155 -2.47 -32.81 -5.95
CA ARG A 155 -2.67 -33.68 -7.12
C ARG A 155 -1.74 -33.22 -8.21
N LEU A 156 -0.86 -34.12 -8.63
CA LEU A 156 0.12 -33.89 -9.69
C LEU A 156 -0.20 -34.80 -10.86
N ASN A 157 -0.01 -34.29 -12.07
CA ASN A 157 0.04 -35.16 -13.24
C ASN A 157 1.35 -36.00 -13.23
N ASN A 158 1.46 -36.97 -14.12
CA ASN A 158 2.61 -37.87 -14.12
C ASN A 158 3.94 -37.14 -14.40
N ASP A 159 3.92 -36.14 -15.29
CA ASP A 159 5.12 -35.39 -15.65
C ASP A 159 5.57 -34.48 -14.51
N GLU A 160 4.63 -33.80 -13.83
CA GLU A 160 4.88 -33.00 -12.62
C GLU A 160 5.48 -33.84 -11.50
N TYR A 161 4.98 -35.06 -11.31
CA TYR A 161 5.49 -35.99 -10.30
C TYR A 161 6.93 -36.43 -10.62
N LEU A 162 7.21 -36.79 -11.88
CA LEU A 162 8.57 -37.17 -12.31
C LEU A 162 9.55 -35.98 -12.23
N ASN A 163 9.10 -34.77 -12.59
CA ASN A 163 9.91 -33.56 -12.48
C ASN A 163 10.26 -33.23 -11.02
N LEU A 164 9.30 -33.43 -10.11
CA LEU A 164 9.55 -33.23 -8.68
C LEU A 164 10.57 -34.23 -8.13
N GLN A 165 10.50 -35.50 -8.55
CA GLN A 165 11.51 -36.51 -8.21
C GLN A 165 12.89 -36.17 -8.77
N ALA A 166 12.96 -35.70 -10.02
CA ALA A 166 14.22 -35.24 -10.61
C ALA A 166 14.83 -34.08 -9.81
N TYR A 167 14.01 -33.10 -9.44
CA TYR A 167 14.44 -31.98 -8.59
C TYR A 167 14.99 -32.44 -7.25
N GLN A 168 14.34 -33.38 -6.58
CA GLN A 168 14.83 -33.93 -5.31
C GLN A 168 16.20 -34.61 -5.46
N ASN A 169 16.38 -35.38 -6.54
CA ASN A 169 17.65 -36.04 -6.85
C ASN A 169 18.77 -35.03 -7.16
N GLU A 170 18.47 -33.95 -7.87
CA GLU A 170 19.45 -32.92 -8.25
C GLU A 170 19.80 -31.98 -7.08
N SER A 171 18.80 -31.54 -6.32
CA SER A 171 18.97 -30.55 -5.25
C SER A 171 19.41 -31.14 -3.92
N GLY A 172 19.21 -32.45 -3.71
CA GLY A 172 19.46 -33.09 -2.42
C GLY A 172 18.41 -32.78 -1.35
N LYS A 173 17.30 -32.10 -1.70
CA LYS A 173 16.26 -31.69 -0.76
C LYS A 173 15.05 -32.63 -0.78
N GLN A 174 14.51 -32.97 0.39
CA GLN A 174 13.29 -33.77 0.51
C GLN A 174 12.05 -32.89 0.38
N VAL A 175 11.26 -33.08 -0.70
CA VAL A 175 9.99 -32.36 -0.91
C VAL A 175 8.78 -33.28 -0.69
N LEU A 176 8.82 -34.48 -1.27
CA LEU A 176 7.79 -35.50 -1.10
C LEU A 176 7.97 -36.25 0.22
N TYR A 177 6.87 -36.53 0.91
CA TYR A 177 6.87 -37.32 2.13
C TYR A 177 5.91 -38.51 1.97
N PRO A 178 6.11 -39.60 2.72
CA PRO A 178 5.20 -40.73 2.64
C PRO A 178 3.76 -40.33 2.92
N THR A 179 2.86 -40.91 2.15
CA THR A 179 1.43 -40.65 2.24
C THR A 179 0.81 -41.37 3.44
N VAL A 180 -0.37 -40.93 3.86
CA VAL A 180 -1.15 -41.58 4.92
C VAL A 180 -2.42 -42.14 4.30
N ALA A 181 -2.71 -43.42 4.57
CA ALA A 181 -3.90 -44.08 4.09
C ALA A 181 -5.16 -43.40 4.65
N SER A 182 -6.21 -43.28 3.82
CA SER A 182 -7.45 -42.59 4.21
C SER A 182 -8.15 -43.16 5.45
N ALA A 183 -7.88 -44.42 5.79
CA ALA A 183 -8.39 -45.08 6.99
C ALA A 183 -7.65 -44.68 8.29
N ASP A 184 -6.37 -44.32 8.16
CA ASP A 184 -5.48 -43.95 9.28
C ASP A 184 -5.41 -42.44 9.51
N ARG A 185 -5.93 -41.65 8.56
CA ARG A 185 -6.13 -40.19 8.74
C ARG A 185 -7.11 -39.92 9.90
N PRO A 186 -7.04 -38.73 10.54
CA PRO A 186 -7.92 -38.37 11.65
C PRO A 186 -9.40 -38.61 11.37
N ALA A 187 -10.09 -39.23 12.34
CA ALA A 187 -11.53 -39.51 12.23
C ALA A 187 -12.43 -38.28 12.45
N ALA A 188 -11.87 -37.15 12.90
CA ALA A 188 -12.58 -35.88 12.98
C ALA A 188 -12.69 -35.25 11.58
N ILE A 189 -13.89 -34.80 11.20
CA ILE A 189 -14.18 -34.33 9.83
C ILE A 189 -13.29 -33.14 9.44
N GLN A 190 -13.04 -32.23 10.38
CA GLN A 190 -12.24 -31.01 10.17
C GLN A 190 -10.76 -31.29 9.89
N ASP A 191 -10.21 -32.39 10.39
CA ASP A 191 -8.78 -32.72 10.31
C ASP A 191 -8.48 -33.82 9.27
N LYS A 192 -9.52 -34.41 8.67
CA LYS A 192 -9.42 -35.58 7.80
C LYS A 192 -8.54 -35.35 6.56
N THR A 193 -8.46 -34.12 6.08
CA THR A 193 -7.66 -33.71 4.91
C THR A 193 -6.36 -33.03 5.29
N ASP A 194 -6.06 -32.89 6.58
CA ASP A 194 -4.83 -32.26 7.04
C ASP A 194 -3.67 -33.25 6.90
N ALA A 195 -2.74 -32.95 6.00
CA ALA A 195 -1.57 -33.78 5.75
C ALA A 195 -0.55 -33.73 6.90
N ASN A 196 -0.70 -32.87 7.90
CA ASN A 196 0.26 -32.79 9.00
C ASN A 196 0.09 -33.93 10.03
N TYR A 197 -1.04 -34.65 10.00
CA TYR A 197 -1.25 -35.83 10.84
C TYR A 197 -0.69 -37.09 10.15
N TYR A 198 0.62 -37.26 10.22
CA TYR A 198 1.31 -38.46 9.74
C TYR A 198 1.43 -39.57 10.80
N TYR A 199 0.89 -39.33 11.99
CA TYR A 199 1.00 -40.18 13.17
C TYR A 199 -0.37 -40.65 13.66
N ARG A 200 -0.37 -41.66 14.52
CA ARG A 200 -1.58 -42.29 15.04
C ARG A 200 -2.39 -41.31 15.89
N THR A 201 -3.66 -41.17 15.55
CA THR A 201 -4.61 -40.33 16.29
C THR A 201 -5.83 -41.13 16.73
N GLN A 202 -6.53 -40.62 17.74
CA GLN A 202 -7.80 -41.13 18.23
C GLN A 202 -8.82 -40.00 18.32
N ARG A 203 -10.11 -40.32 18.16
CA ARG A 203 -11.19 -39.34 18.29
C ARG A 203 -11.78 -39.37 19.70
N VAL A 204 -11.58 -38.31 20.46
CA VAL A 204 -12.11 -38.17 21.83
C VAL A 204 -12.93 -36.89 21.89
N ASN A 205 -14.17 -36.98 22.36
CA ASN A 205 -15.10 -35.84 22.46
C ASN A 205 -15.24 -35.02 21.15
N GLY A 206 -15.13 -35.68 20.00
CA GLY A 206 -15.23 -35.03 18.69
C GLY A 206 -13.94 -34.38 18.18
N ARG A 207 -12.85 -34.37 18.97
CA ARG A 207 -11.55 -33.81 18.60
C ARG A 207 -10.52 -34.89 18.30
N THR A 208 -9.50 -34.51 17.55
CA THR A 208 -8.34 -35.36 17.21
C THR A 208 -7.32 -35.29 18.35
N GLN A 209 -6.97 -36.45 18.92
CA GLN A 209 -5.94 -36.57 19.95
C GLN A 209 -4.81 -37.46 19.47
N THR A 210 -3.58 -37.08 19.79
CA THR A 210 -2.37 -37.85 19.49
C THR A 210 -2.30 -39.10 20.36
N VAL A 211 -1.91 -40.23 19.78
CA VAL A 211 -1.59 -41.46 20.51
C VAL A 211 -0.07 -41.60 20.55
N TYR A 212 0.48 -41.70 21.76
CA TYR A 212 1.91 -41.84 21.98
C TYR A 212 2.31 -43.30 22.22
N ASP A 213 3.57 -43.62 21.95
CA ASP A 213 4.20 -44.86 22.39
C ASP A 213 4.55 -44.82 23.90
N GLU A 214 5.10 -45.91 24.42
CA GLU A 214 5.52 -46.02 25.83
C GLU A 214 6.62 -45.01 26.22
N ASN A 215 7.33 -44.45 25.24
CA ASN A 215 8.40 -43.47 25.43
C ASN A 215 7.91 -42.01 25.26
N GLY A 216 6.62 -41.81 24.95
CA GLY A 216 6.04 -40.48 24.70
C GLY A 216 6.27 -39.94 23.29
N ASN A 217 6.72 -40.75 22.34
CA ASN A 217 6.88 -40.34 20.94
C ASN A 217 5.61 -40.58 20.14
N VAL A 218 5.43 -39.79 19.09
CA VAL A 218 4.36 -40.00 18.11
C VAL A 218 4.64 -41.27 17.29
N ILE A 219 3.59 -42.05 16.99
CA ILE A 219 3.70 -43.30 16.23
C ILE A 219 3.37 -43.01 14.75
N PRO A 220 4.33 -43.03 13.81
CA PRO A 220 4.04 -42.78 12.40
C PRO A 220 3.10 -43.84 11.81
N VAL A 221 2.18 -43.43 10.94
CA VAL A 221 1.19 -44.30 10.25
C VAL A 221 1.28 -44.14 8.74
N TYR A 222 2.51 -44.08 8.24
CA TYR A 222 2.77 -44.00 6.80
C TYR A 222 2.22 -45.21 6.06
N LYS A 223 1.65 -44.95 4.89
CA LYS A 223 1.24 -45.99 3.96
C LYS A 223 2.49 -46.74 3.50
N SER A 224 2.42 -48.07 3.58
CA SER A 224 3.58 -48.92 3.35
C SER A 224 3.18 -50.30 2.81
N HIS A 225 4.14 -50.98 2.19
CA HIS A 225 4.02 -52.35 1.70
C HIS A 225 5.27 -53.17 2.09
N ALA A 226 5.20 -54.49 1.92
CA ALA A 226 6.32 -55.37 2.24
C ALA A 226 7.45 -55.19 1.22
N ALA A 227 8.69 -55.10 1.71
CA ALA A 227 9.86 -54.93 0.84
C ALA A 227 9.97 -56.06 -0.19
N GLY A 228 10.10 -55.71 -1.47
CA GLY A 228 10.17 -56.65 -2.60
C GLY A 228 8.85 -56.90 -3.34
N GLU A 229 7.73 -56.32 -2.89
CA GLU A 229 6.51 -56.22 -3.69
C GLU A 229 6.62 -55.12 -4.77
N THR A 230 5.75 -55.14 -5.77
CA THR A 230 5.77 -54.12 -6.83
C THR A 230 5.42 -52.76 -6.24
N LYS A 231 6.37 -51.81 -6.31
CA LYS A 231 6.15 -50.42 -5.92
C LYS A 231 4.99 -49.81 -6.71
N PRO A 232 3.87 -49.44 -6.06
CA PRO A 232 2.71 -48.91 -6.78
C PRO A 232 2.98 -47.54 -7.41
N ASP A 233 3.87 -46.74 -6.80
CA ASP A 233 4.16 -45.35 -7.16
C ASP A 233 5.45 -45.16 -7.97
N ASN A 234 6.24 -46.23 -8.15
CA ASN A 234 7.58 -46.20 -8.73
C ASN A 234 8.45 -45.04 -8.24
N TYR A 235 8.37 -44.70 -6.94
CA TYR A 235 9.19 -43.64 -6.36
C TYR A 235 10.64 -44.10 -6.21
N GLU A 236 11.57 -43.33 -6.80
CA GLU A 236 13.00 -43.67 -6.84
C GLU A 236 13.92 -42.58 -6.27
N SER A 237 13.37 -41.49 -5.73
CA SER A 237 14.14 -40.35 -5.24
C SER A 237 14.51 -40.46 -3.74
N LEU A 238 14.95 -39.34 -3.13
CA LEU A 238 15.33 -39.25 -1.71
C LEU A 238 14.20 -39.75 -0.79
N ARG A 239 14.56 -40.48 0.27
CA ARG A 239 13.61 -41.15 1.16
C ARG A 239 13.91 -40.84 2.62
N ILE A 240 12.87 -40.89 3.46
CA ILE A 240 13.04 -40.99 4.90
C ILE A 240 13.49 -42.40 5.29
N ALA A 241 14.12 -42.57 6.45
CA ALA A 241 14.57 -43.87 6.91
C ALA A 241 13.39 -44.85 7.05
N GLU A 242 13.45 -45.95 6.31
CA GLU A 242 12.41 -46.98 6.29
C GLU A 242 12.75 -48.09 7.31
N PRO A 243 11.77 -48.61 8.07
CA PRO A 243 11.95 -49.78 8.92
C PRO A 243 12.37 -51.02 8.11
N GLU A 244 13.08 -51.94 8.75
CA GLU A 244 13.54 -53.17 8.09
C GLU A 244 12.36 -53.99 7.54
N GLY A 245 12.39 -54.29 6.24
CA GLY A 245 11.37 -55.08 5.55
C GLY A 245 10.10 -54.33 5.13
N VAL A 246 10.06 -53.00 5.28
CA VAL A 246 8.90 -52.16 4.93
C VAL A 246 9.32 -51.06 3.97
N GLU A 247 8.56 -50.84 2.90
CA GLU A 247 8.78 -49.72 1.96
C GLU A 247 7.60 -48.75 2.02
N TYR A 248 7.88 -47.44 2.05
CA TYR A 248 6.87 -46.40 2.13
C TYR A 248 6.33 -45.99 0.76
N GLU A 249 5.04 -45.68 0.70
CA GLU A 249 4.38 -45.14 -0.50
C GLU A 249 4.32 -43.60 -0.45
N TYR A 250 4.92 -42.95 -1.45
CA TYR A 250 5.02 -41.49 -1.59
C TYR A 250 3.94 -40.90 -2.49
N ALA A 251 3.21 -41.73 -3.24
CA ALA A 251 2.08 -41.30 -4.05
C ALA A 251 0.92 -42.30 -4.03
N ILE A 252 -0.30 -41.77 -4.12
CA ILE A 252 -1.53 -42.55 -4.25
C ILE A 252 -2.08 -42.35 -5.66
N PRO A 253 -2.34 -43.41 -6.44
CA PRO A 253 -2.90 -43.28 -7.78
C PRO A 253 -4.33 -42.70 -7.70
N VAL A 254 -4.62 -41.71 -8.54
CA VAL A 254 -5.95 -41.13 -8.73
C VAL A 254 -6.34 -41.18 -10.20
N ASP A 255 -7.61 -40.92 -10.54
CA ASP A 255 -8.14 -41.02 -11.92
C ASP A 255 -7.26 -40.32 -12.97
N THR A 256 -6.61 -39.22 -12.59
CA THR A 256 -5.70 -38.43 -13.43
C THR A 256 -4.44 -38.05 -12.64
N GLY A 257 -3.46 -38.96 -12.60
CA GLY A 257 -2.15 -38.73 -11.99
C GLY A 257 -2.03 -39.27 -10.57
N TRP A 258 -1.43 -38.48 -9.69
CA TRP A 258 -0.98 -38.89 -8.36
C TRP A 258 -1.42 -37.90 -7.30
N GLU A 259 -2.03 -38.39 -6.21
CA GLU A 259 -2.14 -37.63 -4.96
C GLU A 259 -0.87 -37.84 -4.14
N VAL A 260 -0.14 -36.76 -3.90
CA VAL A 260 1.13 -36.77 -3.17
C VAL A 260 1.05 -35.91 -1.93
N ARG A 261 1.90 -36.22 -0.95
CA ARG A 261 2.08 -35.40 0.24
C ARG A 261 3.41 -34.65 0.13
N VAL A 262 3.35 -33.32 0.16
CA VAL A 262 4.55 -32.48 0.02
C VAL A 262 4.69 -31.53 1.20
N ASN A 263 5.92 -31.26 1.63
CA ASN A 263 6.18 -30.08 2.46
C ASN A 263 5.97 -28.83 1.59
N TYR A 264 5.02 -27.98 1.96
CA TYR A 264 4.60 -26.88 1.10
C TYR A 264 5.70 -25.83 0.92
N TYR A 265 6.50 -25.57 1.94
CA TYR A 265 7.59 -24.60 1.86
C TYR A 265 8.62 -25.01 0.80
N GLU A 266 9.04 -26.28 0.81
CA GLU A 266 10.00 -26.77 -0.20
C GLU A 266 9.35 -26.95 -1.57
N TYR A 267 8.07 -27.34 -1.63
CA TYR A 267 7.31 -27.37 -2.88
C TYR A 267 7.20 -25.98 -3.52
N TYR A 268 7.01 -24.95 -2.71
CA TYR A 268 6.98 -23.56 -3.15
C TYR A 268 8.32 -23.17 -3.80
N VAL A 269 9.43 -23.48 -3.11
CA VAL A 269 10.78 -23.22 -3.63
C VAL A 269 11.00 -23.98 -4.94
N TYR A 270 10.63 -25.26 -5.02
CA TYR A 270 10.67 -26.04 -6.25
C TYR A 270 9.88 -25.36 -7.39
N ASN A 271 8.63 -24.99 -7.13
CA ASN A 271 7.76 -24.43 -8.16
C ASN A 271 8.33 -23.10 -8.71
N HIS A 272 8.82 -22.23 -7.84
CA HIS A 272 9.37 -20.94 -8.26
C HIS A 272 10.75 -21.06 -8.93
N THR A 273 11.65 -21.89 -8.40
CA THR A 273 13.03 -22.00 -8.91
C THR A 273 13.17 -22.92 -10.12
N TYR A 274 12.42 -24.02 -10.17
CA TYR A 274 12.59 -25.08 -11.17
C TYR A 274 11.54 -25.00 -12.28
N VAL A 275 10.27 -24.77 -11.92
CA VAL A 275 9.15 -24.75 -12.88
C VAL A 275 8.97 -23.37 -13.51
N LEU A 276 8.75 -22.34 -12.69
CA LEU A 276 8.46 -20.98 -13.16
C LEU A 276 9.72 -20.21 -13.55
N LYS A 277 10.84 -20.45 -12.84
CA LYS A 277 12.13 -19.75 -13.05
C LYS A 277 12.00 -18.23 -12.99
N ASP A 278 11.20 -17.73 -12.06
CA ASP A 278 10.86 -16.30 -11.90
C ASP A 278 11.84 -15.52 -11.01
N GLY A 279 12.86 -16.20 -10.47
CA GLY A 279 13.87 -15.59 -9.61
C GLY A 279 13.52 -15.58 -8.12
N ILE A 280 12.38 -16.14 -7.72
CA ILE A 280 12.03 -16.35 -6.30
C ILE A 280 12.75 -17.60 -5.79
N SER A 281 13.66 -17.43 -4.83
CA SER A 281 14.38 -18.53 -4.19
C SER A 281 13.76 -19.00 -2.87
N GLU A 282 13.06 -18.11 -2.17
CA GLU A 282 12.39 -18.40 -0.90
C GLU A 282 11.18 -17.46 -0.73
N PRO A 283 10.13 -17.87 0.01
CA PRO A 283 9.00 -17.00 0.29
C PRO A 283 9.45 -15.80 1.14
N SER A 284 9.23 -14.58 0.64
CA SER A 284 9.76 -13.35 1.24
C SER A 284 8.71 -12.23 1.29
N PHE A 285 7.90 -12.20 2.35
CA PHE A 285 6.88 -11.17 2.53
C PHE A 285 7.31 -10.13 3.56
N LEU A 286 7.81 -8.98 3.08
CA LEU A 286 8.39 -7.94 3.93
C LEU A 286 7.37 -7.35 4.91
N PHE A 287 6.13 -7.13 4.47
CA PHE A 287 5.02 -6.63 5.30
C PHE A 287 4.01 -7.73 5.68
N GLY A 288 4.33 -8.99 5.37
CA GLY A 288 3.42 -10.11 5.50
C GLY A 288 2.40 -10.19 4.36
N THR A 289 1.43 -11.08 4.50
CA THR A 289 0.42 -11.33 3.48
C THR A 289 -1.01 -11.11 3.99
N THR A 290 -1.92 -10.88 3.04
CA THR A 290 -3.36 -10.77 3.33
C THR A 290 -4.01 -12.13 3.61
N GLN A 291 -5.32 -12.14 3.86
CA GLN A 291 -6.13 -13.36 4.01
C GLN A 291 -6.08 -14.31 2.79
N THR A 292 -5.78 -13.78 1.59
CA THR A 292 -5.68 -14.58 0.36
C THR A 292 -4.25 -15.00 0.06
N GLY A 293 -3.28 -14.51 0.83
CA GLY A 293 -1.85 -14.71 0.59
C GLY A 293 -1.24 -13.76 -0.44
N GLN A 294 -1.85 -12.59 -0.65
CA GLN A 294 -1.28 -11.52 -1.47
C GLN A 294 -0.23 -10.75 -0.65
N ASP A 295 0.91 -10.41 -1.26
CA ASP A 295 1.96 -9.63 -0.59
C ASP A 295 1.54 -8.18 -0.33
N ILE A 296 1.52 -7.77 0.95
CA ILE A 296 1.07 -6.44 1.35
C ILE A 296 2.02 -5.35 0.87
N PHE A 297 3.33 -5.61 0.83
CA PHE A 297 4.32 -4.60 0.46
C PHE A 297 4.17 -4.22 -1.03
N THR A 298 4.11 -5.21 -1.91
CA THR A 298 3.88 -5.04 -3.35
C THR A 298 2.54 -4.37 -3.63
N ALA A 299 1.48 -4.84 -2.96
CA ALA A 299 0.15 -4.29 -3.12
C ALA A 299 0.09 -2.82 -2.67
N LEU A 300 0.68 -2.48 -1.52
CA LEU A 300 0.71 -1.11 -1.00
C LEU A 300 1.51 -0.18 -1.93
N ALA A 301 2.64 -0.63 -2.46
CA ALA A 301 3.44 0.14 -3.41
C ALA A 301 2.67 0.42 -4.72
N SER A 302 1.99 -0.58 -5.26
CA SER A 302 1.15 -0.43 -6.46
C SER A 302 -0.03 0.52 -6.21
N GLY A 303 -0.72 0.37 -5.08
CA GLY A 303 -1.81 1.27 -4.68
C GLY A 303 -1.34 2.70 -4.49
N ALA A 304 -0.21 2.91 -3.82
CA ALA A 304 0.40 4.23 -3.67
C ALA A 304 0.74 4.87 -5.02
N ARG A 305 1.31 4.10 -5.95
CA ARG A 305 1.66 4.55 -7.30
C ARG A 305 0.40 4.98 -8.07
N PHE A 306 -0.65 4.18 -8.01
CA PHE A 306 -1.94 4.51 -8.60
C PHE A 306 -2.46 5.84 -8.03
N SER A 307 -2.57 5.98 -6.71
CA SER A 307 -3.12 7.18 -6.07
C SER A 307 -2.31 8.45 -6.41
N PHE A 308 -0.97 8.37 -6.47
CA PHE A 308 -0.14 9.50 -6.88
C PHE A 308 -0.30 9.88 -8.36
N ILE A 309 -0.20 8.92 -9.28
CA ILE A 309 -0.34 9.19 -10.72
C ILE A 309 -1.73 9.73 -11.01
N PHE A 310 -2.75 9.08 -10.46
CA PHE A 310 -4.15 9.46 -10.65
C PHE A 310 -4.44 10.86 -10.12
N SER A 311 -3.97 11.18 -8.90
CA SER A 311 -4.20 12.50 -8.31
C SER A 311 -3.49 13.62 -9.07
N ILE A 312 -2.26 13.41 -9.53
CA ILE A 312 -1.53 14.39 -10.35
C ILE A 312 -2.24 14.62 -11.69
N LEU A 313 -2.70 13.55 -12.35
CA LEU A 313 -3.40 13.64 -13.62
C LEU A 313 -4.70 14.44 -13.49
N VAL A 314 -5.54 14.09 -12.51
CA VAL A 314 -6.81 14.78 -12.29
C VAL A 314 -6.59 16.21 -11.79
N ALA A 315 -5.62 16.46 -10.92
CA ALA A 315 -5.27 17.82 -10.49
C ALA A 315 -4.80 18.69 -11.66
N SER A 316 -4.08 18.12 -12.63
CA SER A 316 -3.63 18.84 -13.83
C SER A 316 -4.79 19.25 -14.73
N VAL A 317 -5.75 18.33 -14.95
CA VAL A 317 -6.96 18.62 -15.73
C VAL A 317 -7.82 19.68 -15.02
N ASN A 318 -8.04 19.51 -13.71
CA ASN A 318 -8.82 20.45 -12.90
C ASN A 318 -8.15 21.83 -12.83
N LEU A 319 -6.81 21.89 -12.78
CA LEU A 319 -6.06 23.14 -12.87
C LEU A 319 -6.28 23.80 -14.23
N PHE A 320 -6.16 23.06 -15.32
CA PHE A 320 -6.33 23.61 -16.66
C PHE A 320 -7.74 24.17 -16.87
N VAL A 321 -8.77 23.38 -16.56
CA VAL A 321 -10.18 23.79 -16.74
C VAL A 321 -10.55 24.90 -15.76
N GLY A 322 -10.20 24.75 -14.49
CA GLY A 322 -10.49 25.76 -13.47
C GLY A 322 -9.79 27.09 -13.75
N ALA A 323 -8.53 27.06 -14.19
CA ALA A 323 -7.78 28.25 -14.56
C ALA A 323 -8.43 29.00 -15.73
N ILE A 324 -8.88 28.29 -16.77
CA ILE A 324 -9.57 28.91 -17.91
C ILE A 324 -10.91 29.50 -17.45
N TYR A 325 -11.71 28.71 -16.74
CA TYR A 325 -13.03 29.10 -16.28
C TYR A 325 -12.97 30.36 -15.39
N GLY A 326 -12.15 30.32 -14.34
CA GLY A 326 -12.00 31.42 -13.40
C GLY A 326 -11.29 32.64 -14.00
N ALA A 327 -10.41 32.46 -15.00
CA ALA A 327 -9.79 33.59 -15.70
C ALA A 327 -10.83 34.39 -16.50
N ILE A 328 -11.72 33.71 -17.22
CA ILE A 328 -12.81 34.34 -17.98
C ILE A 328 -13.74 35.07 -17.02
N GLU A 329 -14.18 34.37 -15.97
CA GLU A 329 -15.07 34.89 -14.94
C GLU A 329 -14.50 36.15 -14.26
N GLY A 330 -13.26 36.05 -13.76
CA GLY A 330 -12.59 37.13 -13.05
C GLY A 330 -12.23 38.32 -13.94
N TYR A 331 -11.87 38.08 -15.21
CA TYR A 331 -11.51 39.16 -16.14
C TYR A 331 -12.72 40.00 -16.54
N TYR A 332 -13.76 39.36 -17.11
CA TYR A 332 -14.92 40.06 -17.66
C TYR A 332 -15.84 40.62 -16.56
N GLY A 333 -16.03 39.89 -15.47
CA GLY A 333 -16.89 40.34 -14.36
C GLY A 333 -18.37 40.54 -14.74
N GLY A 334 -19.13 41.12 -13.81
CA GLY A 334 -20.51 41.52 -14.05
C GLY A 334 -21.44 40.34 -14.36
N LYS A 335 -22.15 40.40 -15.49
CA LYS A 335 -23.12 39.35 -15.88
C LYS A 335 -22.46 38.01 -16.21
N THR A 336 -21.27 38.04 -16.83
CA THR A 336 -20.55 36.81 -17.20
C THR A 336 -20.14 36.04 -15.95
N ASP A 337 -19.54 36.75 -15.00
CA ASP A 337 -19.22 36.27 -13.67
C ASP A 337 -20.45 35.71 -12.96
N LEU A 338 -21.54 36.48 -12.88
CA LEU A 338 -22.76 36.02 -12.21
C LEU A 338 -23.34 34.72 -12.80
N ILE A 339 -23.35 34.55 -14.13
CA ILE A 339 -23.89 33.35 -14.77
C ILE A 339 -22.95 32.15 -14.54
N MET A 340 -21.65 32.35 -14.71
CA MET A 340 -20.65 31.30 -14.55
C MET A 340 -20.57 30.83 -13.09
N GLU A 341 -20.54 31.75 -12.13
CA GLU A 341 -20.55 31.39 -10.70
C GLU A 341 -21.82 30.61 -10.33
N ARG A 342 -22.99 30.95 -10.90
CA ARG A 342 -24.23 30.19 -10.65
C ARG A 342 -24.17 28.75 -11.14
N ILE A 343 -23.50 28.49 -12.27
CA ILE A 343 -23.29 27.13 -12.76
C ILE A 343 -22.40 26.36 -11.77
N SER A 344 -21.30 26.96 -11.32
CA SER A 344 -20.38 26.37 -10.35
C SER A 344 -21.05 26.10 -9.00
N ASP A 345 -21.87 27.05 -8.52
CA ASP A 345 -22.64 26.92 -7.28
C ASP A 345 -23.60 25.72 -7.34
N ILE A 346 -24.35 25.58 -8.44
CA ILE A 346 -25.29 24.47 -8.65
C ILE A 346 -24.55 23.12 -8.63
N LEU A 347 -23.39 23.04 -9.31
CA LEU A 347 -22.58 21.81 -9.32
C LEU A 347 -22.00 21.50 -7.94
N SER A 348 -21.55 22.51 -7.21
CA SER A 348 -20.98 22.35 -5.86
C SER A 348 -22.01 21.97 -4.80
N ALA A 349 -23.29 22.27 -5.04
CA ALA A 349 -24.38 21.93 -4.14
C ALA A 349 -24.63 20.41 -4.05
N VAL A 350 -24.17 19.63 -5.04
CA VAL A 350 -24.29 18.17 -5.03
C VAL A 350 -23.10 17.56 -4.27
N PRO A 351 -23.34 16.80 -3.19
CA PRO A 351 -22.28 16.11 -2.47
C PRO A 351 -21.50 15.15 -3.39
N PHE A 352 -20.16 15.18 -3.30
CA PHE A 352 -19.27 14.32 -4.09
C PHE A 352 -19.61 12.83 -3.97
N MET A 353 -19.97 12.37 -2.77
CA MET A 353 -20.41 10.99 -2.52
C MET A 353 -21.67 10.62 -3.31
N ILE A 354 -22.59 11.56 -3.54
CA ILE A 354 -23.80 11.32 -4.33
C ILE A 354 -23.44 11.23 -5.82
N VAL A 355 -22.60 12.13 -6.32
CA VAL A 355 -22.14 12.11 -7.72
C VAL A 355 -21.52 10.76 -8.05
N ILE A 356 -20.60 10.28 -7.22
CA ILE A 356 -19.87 9.06 -7.51
C ILE A 356 -20.72 7.80 -7.37
N THR A 357 -21.61 7.74 -6.39
CA THR A 357 -22.54 6.60 -6.23
C THR A 357 -23.53 6.53 -7.38
N LEU A 358 -24.06 7.65 -7.87
CA LEU A 358 -24.92 7.68 -9.05
C LEU A 358 -24.17 7.27 -10.32
N LEU A 359 -22.92 7.72 -10.50
CA LEU A 359 -22.08 7.28 -11.61
C LEU A 359 -21.78 5.79 -11.54
N GLN A 360 -21.49 5.26 -10.35
CA GLN A 360 -21.26 3.84 -10.14
C GLN A 360 -22.51 3.00 -10.49
N LEU A 361 -23.70 3.45 -10.09
CA LEU A 361 -24.96 2.78 -10.42
C LEU A 361 -25.27 2.80 -11.91
N TYR A 362 -25.01 3.93 -12.59
CA TYR A 362 -25.30 4.08 -14.00
C TYR A 362 -24.26 3.40 -14.92
N MET A 363 -22.98 3.49 -14.55
CA MET A 363 -21.85 3.06 -15.38
C MET A 363 -21.19 1.77 -14.88
N GLY A 364 -21.79 1.03 -13.93
CA GLY A 364 -21.11 0.01 -13.12
C GLY A 364 -20.33 -1.10 -13.85
N SER A 365 -20.60 -1.35 -15.14
CA SER A 365 -19.82 -2.27 -15.99
C SER A 365 -18.56 -1.64 -16.62
N SER A 366 -18.40 -0.32 -16.50
CA SER A 366 -17.26 0.45 -17.03
C SER A 366 -16.05 0.39 -16.09
N SER A 367 -14.90 0.84 -16.60
CA SER A 367 -13.69 0.96 -15.79
C SER A 367 -13.93 1.86 -14.56
N GLN A 368 -13.64 1.33 -13.38
CA GLN A 368 -13.76 2.01 -12.10
C GLN A 368 -12.90 3.29 -12.04
N MET A 369 -11.75 3.29 -12.72
CA MET A 369 -10.88 4.47 -12.83
C MET A 369 -11.53 5.58 -13.65
N LEU A 370 -12.31 5.23 -14.67
CA LEU A 370 -13.03 6.20 -15.49
C LEU A 370 -14.17 6.83 -14.70
N ILE A 371 -14.88 6.04 -13.89
CA ILE A 371 -15.93 6.54 -12.97
C ILE A 371 -15.32 7.53 -11.97
N LEU A 372 -14.20 7.15 -11.33
CA LEU A 372 -13.44 8.03 -10.45
C LEU A 372 -13.01 9.32 -11.16
N PHE A 373 -12.43 9.20 -12.36
CA PHE A 373 -11.96 10.34 -13.13
C PHE A 373 -13.09 11.33 -13.43
N ILE A 374 -14.23 10.83 -13.92
CA ILE A 374 -15.40 11.67 -14.20
C ILE A 374 -15.93 12.32 -12.93
N ALA A 375 -16.04 11.57 -11.82
CA ALA A 375 -16.54 12.13 -10.56
C ALA A 375 -15.68 13.31 -10.06
N PHE A 376 -14.34 13.15 -10.05
CA PHE A 376 -13.44 14.22 -9.66
C PHE A 376 -13.34 15.34 -10.70
N PHE A 377 -13.53 15.03 -11.98
CA PHE A 377 -13.57 16.04 -13.03
C PHE A 377 -14.83 16.89 -12.94
N LEU A 378 -15.99 16.35 -12.59
CA LEU A 378 -17.24 17.12 -12.53
C LEU A 378 -17.23 18.22 -11.46
N THR A 379 -16.54 17.96 -10.34
CA THR A 379 -16.59 18.82 -9.14
C THR A 379 -15.26 19.46 -8.77
N GLY A 380 -14.12 18.88 -9.16
CA GLY A 380 -12.81 19.27 -8.64
C GLY A 380 -12.25 20.58 -9.20
N TRP A 381 -12.66 21.02 -10.40
CA TRP A 381 -12.19 22.29 -10.98
C TRP A 381 -12.79 23.53 -10.31
N ILE A 382 -13.91 23.40 -9.60
CA ILE A 382 -14.68 24.51 -9.02
C ILE A 382 -13.82 25.34 -8.04
N SER A 383 -13.08 24.67 -7.16
CA SER A 383 -12.21 25.36 -6.18
C SER A 383 -11.09 26.15 -6.86
N ILE A 384 -10.51 25.59 -7.93
CA ILE A 384 -9.45 26.26 -8.70
C ILE A 384 -10.02 27.42 -9.52
N ALA A 385 -11.22 27.28 -10.07
CA ALA A 385 -11.91 28.37 -10.75
C ALA A 385 -12.15 29.55 -9.82
N SER A 386 -12.73 29.31 -8.63
CA SER A 386 -12.96 30.35 -7.62
C SER A 386 -11.65 31.04 -7.19
N THR A 387 -10.58 30.26 -6.97
CA THR A 387 -9.25 30.83 -6.65
C THR A 387 -8.71 31.70 -7.80
N THR A 388 -8.82 31.22 -9.04
CA THR A 388 -8.35 31.95 -10.23
C THR A 388 -9.13 33.24 -10.41
N ARG A 389 -10.45 33.19 -10.28
CA ARG A 389 -11.35 34.34 -10.34
C ARG A 389 -10.92 35.42 -9.33
N MET A 390 -10.66 35.03 -8.08
CA MET A 390 -10.18 35.95 -7.04
C MET A 390 -8.86 36.63 -7.43
N GLN A 391 -7.91 35.87 -7.97
CA GLN A 391 -6.62 36.42 -8.42
C GLN A 391 -6.80 37.38 -9.60
N PHE A 392 -7.65 37.05 -10.57
CA PHE A 392 -7.95 37.92 -11.70
C PHE A 392 -8.62 39.22 -11.25
N TYR A 393 -9.55 39.17 -10.29
CA TYR A 393 -10.14 40.36 -9.69
C TYR A 393 -9.10 41.26 -9.02
N ARG A 394 -8.16 40.67 -8.28
CA ARG A 394 -7.10 41.41 -7.59
C ARG A 394 -6.16 42.13 -8.57
N TYR A 395 -5.84 41.49 -9.69
CA TYR A 395 -4.82 41.99 -10.60
C TYR A 395 -5.36 42.82 -11.78
N LYS A 396 -6.61 42.62 -12.21
CA LYS A 396 -7.13 43.27 -13.44
C LYS A 396 -7.17 44.80 -13.37
N ASN A 397 -7.28 45.37 -12.18
CA ASN A 397 -7.35 46.81 -11.94
C ASN A 397 -6.01 47.41 -11.47
N GLN A 398 -4.90 46.67 -11.54
CA GLN A 398 -3.59 47.19 -11.19
C GLN A 398 -3.07 48.17 -12.23
N GLU A 399 -2.26 49.15 -11.80
CA GLU A 399 -1.77 50.24 -12.65
C GLU A 399 -1.07 49.74 -13.92
N TYR A 400 -0.27 48.68 -13.82
CA TYR A 400 0.43 48.11 -14.96
C TYR A 400 -0.50 47.45 -16.00
N VAL A 401 -1.67 46.93 -15.57
CA VAL A 401 -2.69 46.36 -16.47
C VAL A 401 -3.46 47.48 -17.15
N LEU A 402 -3.83 48.53 -16.39
CA LEU A 402 -4.51 49.70 -16.92
C LEU A 402 -3.63 50.44 -17.93
N ALA A 403 -2.34 50.64 -17.63
CA ALA A 403 -1.37 51.22 -18.55
C ALA A 403 -1.24 50.40 -19.84
N ALA A 404 -1.13 49.07 -19.74
CA ALA A 404 -1.10 48.19 -20.92
C ALA A 404 -2.38 48.29 -21.76
N ARG A 405 -3.55 48.41 -21.12
CA ARG A 405 -4.84 48.60 -21.81
C ARG A 405 -4.89 49.94 -22.52
N THR A 406 -4.44 51.04 -21.89
CA THR A 406 -4.39 52.36 -22.52
C THR A 406 -3.46 52.41 -23.73
N LEU A 407 -2.43 51.55 -23.75
CA LEU A 407 -1.52 51.37 -24.89
C LEU A 407 -2.09 50.43 -25.98
N GLY A 408 -3.35 50.02 -25.88
CA GLY A 408 -4.04 49.24 -26.92
C GLY A 408 -3.86 47.72 -26.82
N ALA A 409 -3.44 47.18 -25.66
CA ALA A 409 -3.35 45.72 -25.48
C ALA A 409 -4.74 45.06 -25.50
N LYS A 410 -4.90 44.04 -26.35
CA LYS A 410 -6.13 43.21 -26.43
C LYS A 410 -6.32 42.37 -25.15
N ASP A 411 -7.56 41.98 -24.88
CA ASP A 411 -7.94 41.19 -23.69
C ASP A 411 -7.10 39.94 -23.46
N GLY A 412 -6.91 39.10 -24.50
CA GLY A 412 -6.07 37.91 -24.36
C GLY A 412 -4.62 38.24 -23.98
N ARG A 413 -4.06 39.34 -24.50
CA ARG A 413 -2.71 39.80 -24.11
C ARG A 413 -2.69 40.26 -22.65
N LEU A 414 -3.72 40.99 -22.20
CA LEU A 414 -3.87 41.41 -20.80
C LEU A 414 -3.95 40.19 -19.87
N MET A 415 -4.83 39.23 -20.21
CA MET A 415 -5.01 38.01 -19.44
C MET A 415 -3.73 37.17 -19.35
N PHE A 416 -3.16 36.75 -20.48
CA PHE A 416 -2.06 35.77 -20.47
C PHE A 416 -0.67 36.38 -20.20
N LYS A 417 -0.44 37.65 -20.55
CA LYS A 417 0.89 38.27 -20.39
C LYS A 417 1.02 39.13 -19.14
N HIS A 418 -0.08 39.69 -18.62
CA HIS A 418 -0.02 40.64 -17.52
C HIS A 418 -0.73 40.15 -16.25
N ILE A 419 -1.84 39.44 -16.34
CA ILE A 419 -2.61 38.98 -15.16
C ILE A 419 -2.18 37.57 -14.73
N PHE A 420 -2.30 36.60 -15.64
CA PHE A 420 -2.09 35.18 -15.36
C PHE A 420 -0.71 34.86 -14.75
N PRO A 421 0.42 35.43 -15.25
CA PRO A 421 1.73 35.15 -14.66
C PRO A 421 1.84 35.55 -13.18
N ASN A 422 1.08 36.56 -12.74
CA ASN A 422 1.05 37.01 -11.35
C ASN A 422 0.13 36.15 -10.48
N ALA A 423 -0.78 35.37 -11.08
CA ALA A 423 -1.65 34.42 -10.40
C ALA A 423 -1.03 33.02 -10.27
N LEU A 424 -0.07 32.66 -11.14
CA LEU A 424 0.55 31.33 -11.21
C LEU A 424 1.03 30.80 -9.85
N GLY A 425 1.69 31.63 -9.03
CA GLY A 425 2.19 31.19 -7.71
C GLY A 425 1.07 30.68 -6.80
N THR A 426 -0.04 31.42 -6.71
CA THR A 426 -1.22 31.01 -5.94
C THR A 426 -1.88 29.77 -6.54
N LEU A 427 -2.02 29.72 -7.87
CA LEU A 427 -2.67 28.60 -8.55
C LEU A 427 -1.91 27.29 -8.37
N ILE A 428 -0.58 27.31 -8.56
CA ILE A 428 0.29 26.16 -8.33
C ILE A 428 0.16 25.68 -6.89
N THR A 429 0.21 26.61 -5.93
CA THR A 429 0.08 26.29 -4.50
C THR A 429 -1.27 25.63 -4.20
N SER A 430 -2.36 26.20 -4.72
CA SER A 430 -3.70 25.64 -4.53
C SER A 430 -3.85 24.27 -5.17
N SER A 431 -3.30 24.04 -6.36
CA SER A 431 -3.37 22.73 -7.03
C SER A 431 -2.68 21.62 -6.25
N VAL A 432 -1.51 21.89 -5.68
CA VAL A 432 -0.78 20.90 -4.89
C VAL A 432 -1.53 20.52 -3.62
N LEU A 433 -2.30 21.45 -3.04
CA LEU A 433 -3.12 21.20 -1.85
C LEU A 433 -4.34 20.30 -2.11
N VAL A 434 -4.79 20.15 -3.36
CA VAL A 434 -5.95 19.31 -3.71
C VAL A 434 -5.57 17.82 -3.75
N ILE A 435 -4.32 17.51 -4.13
CA ILE A 435 -3.78 16.14 -4.25
C ILE A 435 -4.07 15.26 -3.02
N PRO A 436 -3.73 15.64 -1.77
CA PRO A 436 -3.98 14.80 -0.60
C PRO A 436 -5.47 14.54 -0.36
N GLY A 437 -6.32 15.55 -0.59
CA GLY A 437 -7.77 15.40 -0.46
C GLY A 437 -8.34 14.40 -1.46
N MET A 438 -7.80 14.36 -2.67
CA MET A 438 -8.19 13.38 -3.69
C MET A 438 -7.73 11.96 -3.35
N ILE A 439 -6.48 11.79 -2.91
CA ILE A 439 -5.97 10.47 -2.48
C ILE A 439 -6.79 9.95 -1.30
N TYR A 440 -7.06 10.80 -0.32
CA TYR A 440 -7.92 10.45 0.81
C TYR A 440 -9.33 10.04 0.36
N SER A 441 -9.91 10.80 -0.56
CA SER A 441 -11.25 10.52 -1.08
C SER A 441 -11.30 9.19 -1.83
N GLU A 442 -10.33 8.91 -2.71
CA GLU A 442 -10.18 7.62 -3.40
C GLU A 442 -10.01 6.47 -2.40
N THR A 443 -9.10 6.61 -1.43
CA THR A 443 -8.88 5.60 -0.38
C THR A 443 -10.14 5.34 0.43
N ASN A 444 -10.89 6.38 0.80
CA ASN A 444 -12.14 6.26 1.55
C ASN A 444 -13.24 5.56 0.72
N LEU A 445 -13.34 5.87 -0.57
CA LEU A 445 -14.31 5.25 -1.47
C LEU A 445 -14.04 3.77 -1.69
N SER A 446 -12.77 3.40 -1.87
CA SER A 446 -12.38 2.00 -1.98
C SER A 446 -12.50 1.25 -0.66
N TYR A 447 -12.19 1.90 0.45
CA TYR A 447 -12.40 1.34 1.78
C TYR A 447 -13.88 1.01 2.05
N LEU A 448 -14.80 1.89 1.66
CA LEU A 448 -16.25 1.68 1.77
C LEU A 448 -16.81 0.68 0.75
N GLY A 449 -16.00 0.17 -0.18
CA GLY A 449 -16.44 -0.75 -1.22
C GLY A 449 -17.31 -0.12 -2.31
N ILE A 450 -17.41 1.21 -2.37
CA ILE A 450 -18.13 1.93 -3.44
C ILE A 450 -17.41 1.74 -4.77
N ILE A 451 -16.07 1.68 -4.71
CA ILE A 451 -15.21 1.44 -5.86
C ILE A 451 -14.25 0.33 -5.54
N ASN A 452 -14.25 -0.71 -6.37
CA ASN A 452 -13.31 -1.81 -6.22
C ASN A 452 -12.23 -1.74 -7.30
N LEU A 453 -11.02 -1.35 -6.90
CA LEU A 453 -9.85 -1.25 -7.79
C LEU A 453 -9.05 -2.56 -7.86
N SER A 454 -9.55 -3.64 -7.27
CA SER A 454 -8.87 -4.95 -7.20
C SER A 454 -9.05 -5.81 -8.45
N SER A 455 -9.41 -5.22 -9.59
CA SER A 455 -9.55 -5.94 -10.85
C SER A 455 -8.28 -5.84 -11.68
N GLY A 456 -7.63 -6.98 -11.91
CA GLY A 456 -6.36 -7.08 -12.63
C GLY A 456 -5.14 -6.75 -11.76
N ASN A 457 -4.12 -6.13 -12.34
CA ASN A 457 -2.82 -5.86 -11.69
C ASN A 457 -2.79 -4.58 -10.86
N LEU A 458 -3.95 -4.13 -10.40
CA LEU A 458 -4.11 -2.88 -9.66
C LEU A 458 -4.84 -3.15 -8.35
N THR A 459 -4.51 -2.32 -7.37
CA THR A 459 -5.11 -2.32 -6.05
C THR A 459 -5.08 -0.89 -5.54
N SER A 460 -5.78 -0.60 -4.45
CA SER A 460 -5.69 0.69 -3.77
C SER A 460 -5.40 0.52 -2.30
N VAL A 461 -4.87 1.58 -1.70
CA VAL A 461 -4.64 1.65 -0.24
C VAL A 461 -5.95 1.41 0.50
N GLY A 462 -7.07 1.91 -0.04
CA GLY A 462 -8.41 1.72 0.52
C GLY A 462 -8.86 0.26 0.53
N THR A 463 -8.66 -0.47 -0.56
CA THR A 463 -8.95 -1.91 -0.61
C THR A 463 -8.14 -2.68 0.44
N LEU A 464 -6.85 -2.38 0.57
CA LEU A 464 -5.99 -3.04 1.54
C LEU A 464 -6.48 -2.80 2.98
N LEU A 465 -6.86 -1.56 3.30
CA LEU A 465 -7.47 -1.22 4.59
C LEU A 465 -8.77 -2.00 4.83
N ALA A 466 -9.64 -2.10 3.83
CA ALA A 466 -10.91 -2.84 3.94
C ALA A 466 -10.67 -4.34 4.17
N SER A 467 -9.71 -4.93 3.45
CA SER A 467 -9.35 -6.34 3.59
C SER A 467 -8.75 -6.69 4.96
N GLY A 468 -8.06 -5.73 5.60
CA GLY A 468 -7.46 -5.89 6.91
C GLY A 468 -8.40 -5.63 8.08
N GLN A 469 -9.50 -4.89 7.88
CA GLN A 469 -10.43 -4.49 8.95
C GLN A 469 -10.97 -5.67 9.78
N PRO A 470 -11.40 -6.80 9.19
CA PRO A 470 -11.93 -7.93 9.96
C PRO A 470 -10.90 -8.61 10.86
N TYR A 471 -9.60 -8.40 10.59
CA TYR A 471 -8.49 -9.11 11.22
C TYR A 471 -7.69 -8.24 12.19
N LEU A 472 -8.21 -7.07 12.57
CA LEU A 472 -7.50 -6.13 13.44
C LEU A 472 -7.10 -6.75 14.80
N SER A 473 -7.92 -7.66 15.35
CA SER A 473 -7.67 -8.30 16.65
C SER A 473 -6.67 -9.47 16.58
N THR A 474 -6.49 -10.08 15.41
CA THR A 474 -5.66 -11.29 15.24
C THR A 474 -4.40 -11.00 14.43
N PHE A 475 -4.51 -10.33 13.29
CA PHE A 475 -3.41 -10.02 12.38
C PHE A 475 -3.35 -8.50 12.09
N PRO A 476 -2.99 -7.66 13.08
CA PRO A 476 -3.03 -6.20 12.95
C PRO A 476 -2.07 -5.65 11.89
N HIS A 477 -1.01 -6.38 11.54
CA HIS A 477 -0.04 -5.95 10.54
C HIS A 477 -0.68 -5.67 9.16
N ILE A 478 -1.75 -6.37 8.81
CA ILE A 478 -2.45 -6.23 7.53
C ILE A 478 -3.00 -4.80 7.34
N ILE A 479 -3.61 -4.24 8.38
CA ILE A 479 -4.16 -2.88 8.34
C ILE A 479 -3.14 -1.82 8.77
N LEU A 480 -2.17 -2.19 9.60
CA LEU A 480 -1.18 -1.27 10.16
C LEU A 480 -0.35 -0.59 9.07
N PHE A 481 0.22 -1.35 8.13
CA PHE A 481 1.10 -0.78 7.11
C PHE A 481 0.38 0.18 6.16
N PRO A 482 -0.79 -0.16 5.58
CA PRO A 482 -1.57 0.79 4.78
C PRO A 482 -2.01 2.02 5.59
N SER A 483 -2.37 1.85 6.87
CA SER A 483 -2.79 2.96 7.74
C SER A 483 -1.65 3.93 8.02
N VAL A 484 -0.47 3.41 8.37
CA VAL A 484 0.73 4.23 8.62
C VAL A 484 1.15 4.98 7.36
N PHE A 485 1.10 4.32 6.19
CA PHE A 485 1.34 4.97 4.91
C PHE A 485 0.40 6.16 4.69
N LEU A 486 -0.91 5.95 4.85
CA LEU A 486 -1.91 7.00 4.64
C LEU A 486 -1.75 8.13 5.67
N ALA A 487 -1.50 7.81 6.93
CA ALA A 487 -1.30 8.81 7.99
C ALA A 487 -0.06 9.68 7.73
N LEU A 488 1.07 9.07 7.37
CA LEU A 488 2.30 9.78 7.01
C LEU A 488 2.09 10.66 5.78
N LEU A 489 1.39 10.15 4.77
CA LEU A 489 1.05 10.91 3.58
C LEU A 489 0.25 12.17 3.94
N MET A 490 -0.87 12.00 4.67
CA MET A 490 -1.76 13.10 5.00
C MET A 490 -1.10 14.16 5.90
N LEU A 491 -0.37 13.73 6.92
CA LEU A 491 0.36 14.64 7.81
C LEU A 491 1.44 15.42 7.04
N SER A 492 2.18 14.74 6.17
CA SER A 492 3.24 15.38 5.39
C SER A 492 2.67 16.37 4.38
N PHE A 493 1.62 16.02 3.65
CA PHE A 493 0.99 16.95 2.71
C PHE A 493 0.37 18.17 3.41
N ASN A 494 -0.17 18.01 4.63
CA ASN A 494 -0.67 19.15 5.40
C ASN A 494 0.45 20.13 5.78
N LEU A 495 1.55 19.62 6.35
CA LEU A 495 2.71 20.44 6.75
C LEU A 495 3.45 21.05 5.55
N PHE A 496 3.60 20.27 4.47
CA PHE A 496 4.15 20.73 3.20
C PHE A 496 3.29 21.86 2.62
N GLY A 497 1.97 21.66 2.62
CA GLY A 497 0.99 22.60 2.11
C GLY A 497 1.01 23.96 2.81
N ASN A 498 1.05 23.95 4.15
CA ASN A 498 1.17 25.18 4.93
C ASN A 498 2.46 25.95 4.60
N GLY A 499 3.59 25.24 4.54
CA GLY A 499 4.87 25.86 4.16
C GLY A 499 4.89 26.41 2.75
N LEU A 500 4.27 25.70 1.79
CA LEU A 500 4.15 26.17 0.41
C LEU A 500 3.30 27.44 0.35
N ARG A 501 2.16 27.46 1.04
CA ARG A 501 1.30 28.64 1.14
C ARG A 501 2.01 29.84 1.74
N ASP A 502 2.73 29.65 2.85
CA ASP A 502 3.46 30.73 3.51
C ASP A 502 4.61 31.26 2.65
N ALA A 503 5.31 30.35 1.93
CA ALA A 503 6.38 30.71 1.02
C ALA A 503 5.91 31.57 -0.15
N PHE A 504 4.73 31.28 -0.71
CA PHE A 504 4.17 31.98 -1.86
C PHE A 504 3.26 33.17 -1.48
N ASN A 505 2.96 33.36 -0.18
CA ASN A 505 2.11 34.46 0.29
C ASN A 505 2.80 35.83 0.13
N PRO A 506 2.27 36.75 -0.70
CA PRO A 506 2.86 38.07 -0.91
C PRO A 506 2.83 38.98 0.31
N SER A 507 1.88 38.79 1.25
CA SER A 507 1.74 39.66 2.43
C SER A 507 2.80 39.42 3.50
N LEU A 508 3.47 38.27 3.47
CA LEU A 508 4.61 37.95 4.34
C LEU A 508 5.93 38.50 3.78
N ARG A 509 5.89 39.34 2.73
CA ARG A 509 7.10 39.95 2.17
C ARG A 509 7.51 41.17 2.99
N GLY A 510 8.73 41.12 3.55
CA GLY A 510 9.34 42.24 4.28
C GLY A 510 9.05 42.26 5.79
N SER A 511 8.37 41.25 6.32
CA SER A 511 8.13 41.08 7.77
C SER A 511 9.27 40.34 8.50
N ASP A 512 10.32 39.94 7.79
CA ASP A 512 11.44 39.10 8.24
C ASP A 512 12.78 39.82 8.21
#